data_AF-A0A7H4LUT5-F1
#
_entry.id   AF-A0A7H4LUT5-F1
#
_cell.length_a   1.000
_cell.length_b   1.000
_cell.length_c   1.000
_cell.angle_alpha   90.00
_cell.angle_beta   90.00
_cell.angle_gamma   90.00
#
_symmetry.space_group_name_H-M   'P 1'
#
loop_
_entity.id
_entity.type
_entity.pdbx_description
1 polymer ?
#
loop_
_entity_poly.entity_id
_entity_poly.type
_entity_poly.pdbx_seq_one_letter_code
_entity_poly.pdbx_strand_id
1 'polypeptide(L)' 'MRKAFHGETLDFAHFSQRYRQELEAHRDEGERLAALARQQPLTLLYAAKNTRQNHAQVLADWLKAL' A
#
# COMPACT_ATOMS: atom_id res chain seq x y z
N MET A 1 -0.25 4.67 -33.41
CA MET A 1 0.14 4.01 -32.14
C MET A 1 0.05 5.04 -31.03
N ARG A 2 -1.03 4.99 -30.22
CA ARG A 2 -1.25 5.97 -29.15
C ARG A 2 -0.11 5.84 -28.15
N LYS A 3 0.63 6.94 -27.96
CA LYS A 3 1.60 7.13 -26.88
C LYS A 3 0.87 6.91 -25.56
N ALA A 4 0.83 5.67 -25.09
CA ALA A 4 0.16 5.30 -23.86
C ALA A 4 1.10 5.64 -22.71
N PHE A 5 0.80 6.79 -22.10
CA PHE A 5 1.10 7.16 -20.71
C PHE A 5 2.54 7.52 -20.37
N HIS A 6 2.74 8.85 -20.31
CA HIS A 6 3.72 9.55 -19.48
C HIS A 6 3.39 9.43 -17.97
N GLY A 7 2.94 8.26 -17.50
CA GLY A 7 2.07 8.16 -16.33
C GLY A 7 2.63 7.36 -15.16
N GLU A 8 3.67 7.84 -14.47
CA GLU A 8 4.06 7.29 -13.15
C GLU A 8 2.85 7.24 -12.18
N THR A 9 1.87 8.14 -12.33
CA THR A 9 0.65 8.17 -11.52
C THR A 9 -0.37 7.07 -11.89
N LEU A 10 -0.48 6.71 -13.18
CA LEU A 10 -1.41 5.65 -13.60
C LEU A 10 -0.90 4.27 -13.18
N ASP A 11 0.40 4.04 -13.30
CA ASP A 11 1.01 2.78 -12.88
C ASP A 11 0.91 2.59 -11.36
N PHE A 12 1.11 3.65 -10.57
CA PHE A 12 0.98 3.56 -9.11
C PHE A 12 -0.46 3.32 -8.65
N ALA A 13 -1.46 3.95 -9.28
CA ALA A 13 -2.86 3.70 -8.94
C ALA A 13 -3.23 2.23 -9.18
N HIS A 14 -2.79 1.67 -10.31
CA HIS A 14 -3.04 0.28 -10.66
C HIS A 14 -2.26 -0.69 -9.76
N PHE A 15 -1.00 -0.36 -9.45
CA PHE A 15 -0.19 -1.08 -8.48
C PHE A 15 -0.85 -1.09 -7.09
N SER A 16 -1.27 0.08 -6.60
CA SER A 16 -1.90 0.22 -5.28
C SER A 16 -3.21 -0.52 -5.19
N GLN A 17 -3.95 -0.62 -6.30
CA GLN A 17 -5.17 -1.41 -6.36
C GLN A 17 -4.86 -2.92 -6.28
N ARG A 18 -3.89 -3.42 -7.07
CA ARG A 18 -3.46 -4.83 -6.98
C ARG A 18 -2.94 -5.18 -5.60
N TYR A 19 -2.09 -4.35 -5.03
CA TYR A 19 -1.51 -4.56 -3.72
C TYR A 19 -2.59 -4.58 -2.62
N ARG A 20 -3.60 -3.68 -2.70
CA ARG A 20 -4.76 -3.73 -1.80
C ARG A 20 -5.59 -4.99 -1.97
N GLN A 21 -5.76 -5.51 -3.18
CA GLN A 21 -6.46 -6.78 -3.38
C GLN A 21 -5.71 -7.96 -2.77
N GLU A 22 -4.38 -7.98 -2.84
CA GLU A 22 -3.57 -8.95 -2.11
C GLU A 22 -3.72 -8.79 -0.59
N LEU A 23 -3.72 -7.57 -0.07
CA LEU A 23 -3.96 -7.30 1.35
C LEU A 23 -5.37 -7.73 1.80
N GLU A 24 -6.39 -7.52 0.97
CA GLU A 24 -7.75 -7.99 1.26
C GLU A 24 -7.86 -9.52 1.24
N ALA A 25 -7.09 -10.20 0.39
CA ALA A 25 -7.00 -11.66 0.44
C ALA A 25 -6.36 -12.16 1.75
N HIS A 26 -5.54 -11.32 2.40
CA HIS A 26 -4.90 -11.55 3.69
C HIS A 26 -5.47 -10.64 4.79
N ARG A 27 -6.78 -10.36 4.75
CA ARG A 27 -7.43 -9.39 5.64
C ARG A 27 -7.19 -9.68 7.12
N ASP A 28 -7.23 -10.94 7.54
CA ASP A 28 -6.96 -11.35 8.93
C ASP A 28 -5.60 -10.85 9.45
N GLU A 29 -4.59 -10.86 8.58
CA GLU A 29 -3.23 -10.42 8.91
C GLU A 29 -3.16 -8.88 8.98
N GLY A 30 -3.93 -8.20 8.13
CA GLY A 30 -4.16 -6.76 8.20
C GLY A 30 -4.88 -6.31 9.46
N GLU A 31 -5.93 -7.01 9.88
CA GLU A 31 -6.65 -6.72 11.12
C GLU A 31 -5.75 -6.90 12.34
N ARG A 32 -4.89 -7.93 12.32
CA ARG A 32 -3.87 -8.13 13.36
C ARG A 32 -2.86 -6.98 13.39
N LEU A 33 -2.38 -6.53 12.23
CA LEU A 33 -1.48 -5.36 12.13
C LEU A 33 -2.18 -4.07 12.56
N ALA A 34 -3.44 -3.87 12.23
CA ALA A 34 -4.23 -2.71 12.65
C ALA A 34 -4.46 -2.71 14.17
N ALA A 35 -4.74 -3.87 14.76
CA ALA A 35 -4.82 -4.03 16.21
C ALA A 35 -3.48 -3.71 16.89
N LEU A 36 -2.36 -4.19 16.35
CA LEU A 36 -1.02 -3.84 16.82
C LEU A 36 -0.75 -2.34 16.68
N ALA A 37 -1.15 -1.71 15.57
CA ALA A 37 -0.98 -0.28 15.33
C ALA A 37 -1.76 0.59 16.33
N ARG A 38 -2.89 0.07 16.85
CA ARG A 38 -3.66 0.73 17.92
C ARG A 38 -2.99 0.61 19.29
N GLN A 39 -2.21 -0.44 19.54
CA GLN A 39 -1.52 -0.65 20.81
C GLN A 39 -0.13 -0.03 20.85
N GLN A 40 0.56 0.01 19.71
CA GLN A 40 1.93 0.50 19.60
C GLN A 40 2.22 1.12 18.23
N PRO A 41 3.13 2.10 18.15
CA PRO A 41 3.55 2.67 16.88
C PRO A 41 4.19 1.58 16.00
N LEU A 42 3.65 1.45 14.78
CA LEU A 42 4.10 0.45 13.81
C LEU A 42 5.04 1.12 12.80
N THR A 43 6.29 0.69 12.79
CA THR A 43 7.30 1.20 11.85
C THR A 43 7.36 0.29 10.63
N LEU A 44 6.88 0.80 9.49
CA LEU A 44 6.93 0.10 8.21
C LEU A 44 8.27 0.41 7.53
N LEU A 45 9.16 -0.58 7.50
CA LEU A 45 10.40 -0.50 6.75
C LEU A 45 10.15 -0.91 5.30
N TYR A 46 10.62 -0.11 4.34
CA TYR A 46 10.52 -0.41 2.92
C TYR A 46 11.84 -0.10 2.22
N ALA A 47 12.22 -0.95 1.26
CA ALA A 47 13.43 -0.83 0.47
C ALA A 47 13.15 -0.26 -0.94
N ALA A 48 12.27 0.74 -1.06
CA ALA A 48 11.98 1.37 -2.34
C ALA A 48 12.75 2.67 -2.48
N LYS A 49 13.42 2.86 -3.62
CA LYS A 49 14.15 4.09 -3.96
C LYS A 49 13.23 5.31 -4.11
N ASN A 50 11.92 5.08 -4.22
CA ASN A 50 10.91 6.11 -4.46
C ASN A 50 10.08 6.37 -3.20
N THR A 51 10.23 7.56 -2.61
CA THR A 51 9.59 7.92 -1.33
C THR A 51 8.16 8.41 -1.49
N ARG A 52 7.75 8.82 -2.71
CA ARG A 52 6.40 9.33 -2.98
C ARG A 52 5.39 8.26 -3.38
N GLN A 53 5.87 7.14 -3.92
CA GLN A 53 5.07 6.04 -4.43
C GLN A 53 5.70 4.73 -3.95
N ASN A 54 5.36 4.33 -2.72
CA ASN A 54 5.91 3.12 -2.08
C ASN A 54 4.80 2.23 -1.52
N HIS A 55 5.12 0.95 -1.34
CA HIS A 55 4.20 -0.04 -0.77
C HIS A 55 3.81 0.27 0.67
N ALA A 56 4.71 0.89 1.44
CA ALA A 56 4.45 1.25 2.83
C ALA A 56 3.31 2.28 2.96
N GLN A 57 3.22 3.24 2.04
CA GLN A 57 2.17 4.25 2.02
C GLN A 57 0.81 3.62 1.72
N VAL A 58 0.76 2.68 0.77
CA VAL A 58 -0.46 1.94 0.43
C VAL A 58 -0.91 1.06 1.61
N LEU A 59 0.03 0.35 2.24
CA LEU A 59 -0.26 -0.44 3.42
C LEU A 59 -0.73 0.42 4.60
N ALA A 60 -0.08 1.55 4.84
CA ALA A 60 -0.46 2.48 5.91
C ALA A 60 -1.85 3.10 5.68
N ASP A 61 -2.17 3.46 4.44
CA ASP A 61 -3.49 3.98 4.07
C ASP A 61 -4.57 2.91 4.24
N TRP A 62 -4.30 1.69 3.78
CA TRP A 62 -5.21 0.56 3.94
C TRP A 62 -5.44 0.18 5.42
N LEU A 63 -4.38 0.13 6.24
CA LEU A 63 -4.50 -0.13 7.68
C LEU A 63 -5.29 0.97 8.41
N LYS A 64 -5.25 2.22 7.93
CA LYS A 64 -6.06 3.32 8.47
C LYS A 64 -7.53 3.25 8.06
N ALA A 65 -7.82 2.60 6.93
CA ALA A 65 -9.17 2.40 6.40
C ALA A 65 -9.88 1.16 6.96
N LEU A 66 -9.17 0.31 7.73
CA LEU A 66 -9.67 -0.87 8.45
C LEU A 66 -10.27 -0.53 9.83
#